data_AF-A0A074SXE9-F1
#
_entry.id   AF-A0A074SXE9-F1
#
_cell.length_a   1.000
_cell.length_b   1.000
_cell.length_c   1.000
_cell.angle_alpha   90.00
_cell.angle_beta   90.00
_cell.angle_gamma   90.00
#
_symmetry.space_group_name_H-M   'P 1'
#
loop_
_entity.id
_entity.type
_entity.pdbx_description
1 polymer ?
#
loop_
_entity_poly.entity_id
_entity_poly.type
_entity_poly.pdbx_seq_one_letter_code
_entity_poly.pdbx_strand_id
1 'polypeptide(L)'
;MSGYVYDLPTTGALSLSELCTDITGLHASNLARATEARANVRAILKASRRIDAGERDYLKVVKALDEYLPLINAIIASVAADDLTLAQEPIFSWRSTLSHSTLTDPPRINVHGLHAELAFVLHSSAYALSNLAAASVASLGTYERDRALPDADRRAKDEKLTFAVKLLCRAAGIFTHIAQVVIPELGKGVGGPRPPELREDVANALAKLALADAHALSVRKLLTRSAVQAALSPGPPLPQGHPPPAFVAKIYIHTASLYASARGLTDTSQRKLSSFISRGGPDNAEVSQDTRRYLEEEAALSEALAHKWLGVDAGEAGRTGDAAGYLKWAKSELESLKEGKLARFKKSAADGKMKKERSVEELESVRMFLNNYLKVNDSINFQPVPPSSTLQSTIPAGMSVVNEKPYEAPMPAFGPGTPDYVARHVQKLDLEATTSPESEPKQDDRDYGLKGSYF
;
A
#
# COMPACT_ATOMS: atom_id res chain seq x y z
N MET A 1 -6.29 11.74 -12.08
CA MET A 1 -6.01 10.41 -11.51
C MET A 1 -6.56 10.36 -10.10
N SER A 2 -7.47 9.43 -9.81
CA SER A 2 -7.87 9.04 -8.46
C SER A 2 -7.19 7.70 -8.15
N GLY A 3 -6.47 7.62 -7.03
CA GLY A 3 -5.94 6.35 -6.52
C GLY A 3 -7.06 5.43 -6.04
N TYR A 4 -6.73 4.19 -5.68
CA TYR A 4 -7.72 3.26 -5.13
C TYR A 4 -8.23 3.76 -3.77
N VAL A 5 -9.55 3.82 -3.60
CA VAL A 5 -10.19 4.21 -2.34
C VAL A 5 -10.63 2.95 -1.60
N TYR A 6 -10.06 2.74 -0.41
CA TYR A 6 -10.34 1.61 0.45
C TYR A 6 -11.55 1.87 1.35
N ASP A 7 -12.35 0.83 1.57
CA ASP A 7 -13.28 0.83 2.69
C ASP A 7 -12.53 0.60 4.00
N LEU A 8 -12.77 1.46 4.98
CA LEU A 8 -12.18 1.31 6.31
C LEU A 8 -12.91 0.18 7.07
N PRO A 9 -12.17 -0.81 7.60
CA PRO A 9 -12.77 -1.88 8.38
C PRO A 9 -13.32 -1.32 9.71
N THR A 10 -14.23 -2.07 10.34
CA THR A 10 -14.72 -1.71 11.69
C THR A 10 -14.51 -2.88 12.63
N THR A 11 -14.25 -2.59 13.90
CA THR A 11 -13.93 -3.60 14.91
C THR A 11 -14.99 -3.73 16.01
N GLY A 12 -14.99 -4.85 16.73
CA GLY A 12 -15.83 -5.18 17.89
C GLY A 12 -15.36 -4.51 19.16
N ALA A 13 -16.25 -4.43 20.15
CA ALA A 13 -15.83 -4.08 21.50
C ALA A 13 -15.02 -5.25 22.06
N LEU A 14 -13.91 -4.94 22.73
CA LEU A 14 -13.06 -5.90 23.44
C LEU A 14 -12.27 -5.14 24.49
N SER A 15 -12.14 -5.72 25.68
CA SER A 15 -11.39 -5.19 26.81
C SER A 15 -10.02 -5.88 26.89
N LEU A 16 -8.94 -5.15 26.63
CA LEU A 16 -7.58 -5.72 26.70
C LEU A 16 -7.16 -5.97 28.15
N SER A 17 -7.68 -5.19 29.08
CA SER A 17 -7.50 -5.40 30.53
C SER A 17 -8.18 -6.65 31.08
N GLU A 18 -9.23 -7.15 30.42
CA GLU A 18 -9.84 -8.44 30.77
C GLU A 18 -9.14 -9.61 30.06
N LEU A 19 -8.61 -9.36 28.86
CA LEU A 19 -7.93 -10.38 28.06
C LEU A 19 -6.52 -10.71 28.60
N CYS A 20 -5.82 -9.72 29.15
CA CYS A 20 -4.46 -9.87 29.66
C CYS A 20 -4.45 -9.89 31.19
N THR A 21 -3.73 -10.85 31.76
CA THR A 21 -3.43 -10.94 33.19
C THR A 21 -2.01 -10.43 33.41
N ASP A 22 -1.88 -9.39 34.22
CA ASP A 22 -0.60 -8.79 34.59
C ASP A 22 -0.01 -9.51 35.80
N ILE A 23 0.99 -10.36 35.54
CA ILE A 23 1.67 -11.14 36.59
C ILE A 23 2.56 -10.24 37.43
N THR A 24 3.13 -9.20 36.81
CA THR A 24 4.08 -8.29 37.45
C THR A 24 3.40 -7.25 38.33
N GLY A 25 2.13 -6.94 38.06
CA GLY A 25 1.37 -5.85 38.69
C GLY A 25 1.78 -4.46 38.22
N LEU A 26 2.65 -4.34 37.20
CA LEU A 26 3.26 -3.09 36.73
C LEU A 26 2.56 -2.48 35.51
N HIS A 27 1.57 -3.17 34.94
CA HIS A 27 0.99 -2.88 33.63
C HIS A 27 -0.52 -2.68 33.65
N ALA A 28 -1.19 -2.79 34.80
CA ALA A 28 -2.64 -2.55 34.92
C ALA A 28 -3.11 -1.21 34.31
N SER A 29 -2.43 -0.10 34.60
CA SER A 29 -2.75 1.21 34.02
C SER A 29 -2.52 1.27 32.51
N ASN A 30 -1.47 0.58 32.03
CA ASN A 30 -1.16 0.49 30.60
C ASN A 30 -2.22 -0.32 29.83
N LEU A 31 -2.74 -1.40 30.42
CA LEU A 31 -3.82 -2.21 29.84
C LEU A 31 -5.15 -1.45 29.80
N ALA A 32 -5.43 -0.64 30.83
CA ALA A 32 -6.59 0.28 30.81
C ALA A 32 -6.46 1.30 29.67
N ARG A 33 -5.29 1.93 29.53
CA ARG A 33 -4.99 2.86 28.42
C ARG A 33 -5.10 2.20 27.05
N ALA A 34 -4.60 0.98 26.90
CA ALA A 34 -4.73 0.20 25.66
C ALA A 34 -6.20 -0.09 25.31
N THR A 35 -7.01 -0.43 26.32
CA THR A 35 -8.46 -0.64 26.15
C THR A 35 -9.17 0.62 25.71
N GLU A 36 -8.86 1.77 26.32
CA GLU A 36 -9.40 3.08 25.94
C GLU A 36 -8.99 3.47 24.51
N ALA A 37 -7.71 3.36 24.16
CA ALA A 37 -7.21 3.67 22.82
C ALA A 37 -7.89 2.79 21.75
N ARG A 38 -8.05 1.48 22.01
CA ARG A 38 -8.77 0.57 21.12
C ARG A 38 -10.24 0.95 20.98
N ALA A 39 -10.90 1.36 22.06
CA ALA A 39 -12.28 1.82 22.04
C ALA A 39 -12.42 3.12 21.22
N ASN A 40 -11.46 4.03 21.31
CA ASN A 40 -11.38 5.24 20.50
C ASN A 40 -11.21 4.91 19.00
N VAL A 41 -10.29 4.02 18.65
CA VAL A 41 -10.12 3.51 17.27
C VAL A 41 -11.44 2.95 16.73
N ARG A 42 -12.12 2.11 17.51
CA ARG A 42 -13.44 1.58 17.13
C ARG A 42 -14.47 2.69 16.89
N ALA A 43 -14.55 3.68 17.77
CA ALA A 43 -15.50 4.78 17.65
C ALA A 43 -15.25 5.60 16.38
N ILE A 44 -13.98 5.93 16.10
CA ILE A 44 -13.57 6.72 14.93
C ILE A 44 -13.79 5.96 13.62
N LEU A 45 -13.42 4.67 13.55
CA LEU A 45 -13.68 3.85 12.36
C LEU A 45 -15.19 3.72 12.08
N LYS A 46 -16.00 3.53 13.13
CA LYS A 46 -17.47 3.45 13.00
C LYS A 46 -18.07 4.78 12.57
N ALA A 47 -17.58 5.91 13.08
CA ALA A 47 -18.03 7.24 12.69
C ALA A 47 -17.64 7.54 11.23
N SER A 48 -16.39 7.30 10.84
CA SER A 48 -15.92 7.52 9.47
C SER A 48 -16.72 6.74 8.44
N ARG A 49 -17.16 5.52 8.77
CA ARG A 49 -17.99 4.70 7.87
C ARG A 49 -19.38 5.29 7.62
N ARG A 50 -19.95 6.04 8.57
CA ARG A 50 -21.26 6.67 8.44
C ARG A 50 -21.22 7.98 7.66
N ILE A 51 -20.05 8.57 7.54
CA ILE A 51 -19.82 9.82 6.82
C ILE A 51 -19.61 9.50 5.34
N ASP A 52 -20.12 10.38 4.47
CA ASP A 52 -19.91 10.29 3.04
C ASP A 52 -18.42 10.39 2.70
N ALA A 53 -17.98 9.63 1.68
CA ALA A 53 -16.55 9.48 1.39
C ALA A 53 -15.80 10.82 1.17
N GLY A 54 -16.48 11.86 0.69
CA GLY A 54 -15.90 13.20 0.47
C GLY A 54 -15.67 14.04 1.73
N GLU A 55 -16.31 13.70 2.85
CA GLU A 55 -16.26 14.48 4.10
C GLU A 55 -15.48 13.75 5.22
N ARG A 56 -14.90 12.58 4.91
CA ARG A 56 -14.18 11.77 5.90
C ARG A 56 -12.86 12.42 6.29
N ASP A 57 -12.68 12.64 7.59
CA ASP A 57 -11.40 13.02 8.17
C ASP A 57 -10.50 11.78 8.35
N TYR A 58 -9.79 11.42 7.29
CA TYR A 58 -8.83 10.31 7.31
C TYR A 58 -7.62 10.60 8.22
N LEU A 59 -7.28 11.87 8.47
CA LEU A 59 -6.20 12.22 9.38
C LEU A 59 -6.56 11.88 10.82
N LYS A 60 -7.82 12.07 11.22
CA LYS A 60 -8.32 11.62 12.53
C LYS A 60 -8.22 10.11 12.71
N VAL A 61 -8.46 9.33 11.65
CA VAL A 61 -8.28 7.87 11.68
C VAL A 61 -6.80 7.51 11.88
N VAL A 62 -5.90 8.12 11.10
CA VAL A 62 -4.44 7.90 11.22
C VAL A 62 -3.96 8.19 12.63
N LYS A 63 -4.34 9.33 13.22
CA LYS A 63 -3.92 9.72 14.57
C LYS A 63 -4.36 8.72 15.65
N ALA A 64 -5.60 8.23 15.57
CA ALA A 64 -6.10 7.25 16.53
C ALA A 64 -5.37 5.90 16.43
N LEU A 65 -4.99 5.50 15.22
CA LEU A 65 -4.21 4.28 15.00
C LEU A 65 -2.76 4.44 15.45
N ASP A 66 -2.14 5.59 15.17
CA ASP A 66 -0.78 5.92 15.62
C ASP A 66 -0.68 5.95 17.16
N GLU A 67 -1.77 6.30 17.87
CA GLU A 67 -1.86 6.24 19.34
C GLU A 67 -1.98 4.79 19.86
N TYR A 68 -2.70 3.93 19.15
CA TYR A 68 -2.93 2.54 19.58
C TYR A 68 -1.78 1.59 19.22
N LEU A 69 -1.08 1.81 18.10
CA LEU A 69 0.00 0.94 17.62
C LEU A 69 1.11 0.66 18.67
N PRO A 70 1.66 1.66 19.38
CA PRO A 70 2.63 1.44 20.46
C PRO A 70 2.10 0.53 21.57
N LEU A 71 0.79 0.58 21.85
CA LEU A 71 0.16 -0.16 22.95
C LEU A 71 -0.04 -1.64 22.58
N ILE A 72 -0.51 -1.94 21.37
CA ILE A 72 -0.64 -3.33 20.92
C ILE A 72 0.72 -4.00 20.75
N ASN A 73 1.74 -3.26 20.27
CA ASN A 73 3.11 -3.77 20.20
C ASN A 73 3.67 -4.10 21.59
N ALA A 74 3.42 -3.24 22.59
CA ALA A 74 3.80 -3.49 23.97
C ALA A 74 3.12 -4.74 24.55
N ILE A 75 1.83 -4.93 24.28
CA ILE A 75 1.12 -6.13 24.73
C ILE A 75 1.71 -7.38 24.08
N ILE A 76 1.95 -7.38 22.76
CA ILE A 76 2.56 -8.51 22.04
C ILE A 76 3.94 -8.85 22.63
N ALA A 77 4.79 -7.84 22.82
CA ALA A 77 6.13 -8.02 23.37
C ALA A 77 6.09 -8.54 24.81
N SER A 78 5.21 -7.99 25.65
CA SER A 78 5.08 -8.40 27.06
C SER A 78 4.50 -9.81 27.20
N VAL A 79 3.61 -10.23 26.29
CA VAL A 79 3.13 -11.63 26.25
C VAL A 79 4.25 -12.58 25.80
N ALA A 80 5.08 -12.17 24.83
CA ALA A 80 6.22 -12.96 24.39
C ALA A 80 7.33 -13.09 25.44
N ALA A 81 7.42 -12.13 26.37
CA ALA A 81 8.37 -12.13 27.48
C ALA A 81 7.78 -12.70 28.79
N ASP A 82 6.57 -13.24 28.76
CA ASP A 82 5.84 -13.76 29.93
C ASP A 82 5.56 -12.73 31.06
N ASP A 83 5.69 -11.43 30.77
CA ASP A 83 5.28 -10.35 31.69
C ASP A 83 3.75 -10.24 31.79
N LEU A 84 3.07 -10.58 30.69
CA LEU A 84 1.61 -10.68 30.60
C LEU A 84 1.22 -12.10 30.19
N THR A 85 0.17 -12.65 30.78
CA THR A 85 -0.47 -13.88 30.30
C THR A 85 -1.84 -13.62 29.71
N LEU A 86 -2.23 -14.42 28.73
CA LEU A 86 -3.56 -14.32 28.12
C LEU A 86 -4.54 -15.16 28.94
N ALA A 87 -5.60 -14.53 29.46
CA ALA A 87 -6.64 -15.21 30.23
C ALA A 87 -7.43 -16.22 29.39
N GLN A 88 -7.51 -15.98 28.08
CA GLN A 88 -8.17 -16.82 27.10
C GLN A 88 -7.55 -16.61 25.71
N GLU A 89 -7.88 -17.48 24.75
CA GLU A 89 -7.48 -17.26 23.36
C GLU A 89 -8.05 -15.92 22.85
N PRO A 90 -7.19 -15.02 22.32
CA PRO A 90 -7.61 -13.69 21.92
C PRO A 90 -8.38 -13.74 20.59
N ILE A 91 -9.67 -13.43 20.65
CA ILE A 91 -10.57 -13.40 19.50
C ILE A 91 -11.05 -11.98 19.26
N PHE A 92 -10.71 -11.43 18.10
CA PHE A 92 -11.09 -10.08 17.69
C PHE A 92 -12.15 -10.14 16.60
N SER A 93 -13.13 -9.24 16.65
CA SER A 93 -14.18 -9.15 15.64
C SER A 93 -13.89 -7.99 14.69
N TRP A 94 -13.57 -8.28 13.43
CA TRP A 94 -13.29 -7.27 12.39
C TRP A 94 -14.21 -7.44 11.19
N ARG A 95 -14.52 -6.35 10.49
CA ARG A 95 -15.10 -6.44 9.15
C ARG A 95 -13.99 -6.53 8.13
N SER A 96 -14.02 -7.59 7.33
CA SER A 96 -13.19 -7.69 6.14
C SER A 96 -13.73 -6.73 5.07
N THR A 97 -12.84 -5.94 4.48
CA THR A 97 -13.17 -4.99 3.40
C THR A 97 -12.57 -5.40 2.07
N LEU A 98 -11.66 -6.37 2.07
CA LEU A 98 -11.11 -6.99 0.86
C LEU A 98 -11.83 -8.27 0.47
N SER A 99 -12.67 -8.83 1.35
CA SER A 99 -13.47 -10.00 1.01
C SER A 99 -14.56 -9.66 -0.01
N HIS A 100 -14.80 -10.60 -0.91
CA HIS A 100 -16.01 -10.57 -1.73
C HIS A 100 -17.24 -10.62 -0.81
N SER A 101 -18.18 -9.72 -1.04
CA SER A 101 -19.46 -9.67 -0.32
C SER A 101 -20.54 -9.24 -1.29
N THR A 102 -21.60 -10.05 -1.39
CA THR A 102 -22.83 -9.70 -2.11
C THR A 102 -23.73 -8.77 -1.29
N LEU A 103 -23.46 -8.65 0.02
CA LEU A 103 -24.17 -7.77 0.93
C LEU A 103 -23.60 -6.36 0.91
N THR A 104 -24.49 -5.36 1.02
CA THR A 104 -24.15 -3.95 1.17
C THR A 104 -23.30 -3.68 2.41
N ASP A 105 -23.48 -4.48 3.47
CA ASP A 105 -22.66 -4.44 4.68
C ASP A 105 -21.99 -5.81 4.92
N PRO A 106 -20.67 -5.95 4.70
CA PRO A 106 -20.01 -7.23 4.91
C PRO A 106 -20.08 -7.66 6.38
N PRO A 107 -20.31 -8.95 6.66
CA PRO A 107 -20.38 -9.46 8.02
C PRO A 107 -19.04 -9.31 8.74
N ARG A 108 -19.11 -9.28 10.06
CA ARG A 108 -17.90 -9.34 10.89
C ARG A 108 -17.39 -10.77 10.91
N ILE A 109 -16.08 -10.91 10.80
CA ILE A 109 -15.35 -12.15 10.97
C ILE A 109 -14.61 -12.13 12.31
N ASN A 110 -14.45 -13.32 12.89
CA ASN A 110 -13.61 -13.51 14.05
C ASN A 110 -12.19 -13.83 13.57
N VAL A 111 -11.21 -13.13 14.13
CA VAL A 111 -9.79 -13.34 13.85
C VAL A 111 -9.07 -13.62 15.16
N HIS A 112 -8.13 -14.55 15.09
CA HIS A 112 -7.50 -15.17 16.26
C HIS A 112 -6.07 -14.68 16.39
N GLY A 113 -5.64 -14.37 17.62
CA GLY A 113 -4.27 -13.95 17.90
C GLY A 113 -4.06 -12.44 17.92
N LEU A 114 -3.10 -11.99 18.73
CA LEU A 114 -2.70 -10.57 18.80
C LEU A 114 -2.11 -10.07 17.47
N HIS A 115 -1.37 -10.93 16.74
CA HIS A 115 -0.84 -10.60 15.42
C HIS A 115 -1.94 -10.38 14.37
N ALA A 116 -3.11 -11.04 14.51
CA ALA A 116 -4.25 -10.78 13.63
C ALA A 116 -4.87 -9.41 13.92
N GLU A 117 -5.00 -9.02 15.19
CA GLU A 117 -5.39 -7.65 15.56
C GLU A 117 -4.40 -6.62 14.99
N LEU A 118 -3.09 -6.85 15.18
CA LEU A 118 -2.05 -5.96 14.64
C LEU A 118 -2.15 -5.83 13.12
N ALA A 119 -2.34 -6.93 12.39
CA ALA A 119 -2.52 -6.90 10.94
C ALA A 119 -3.70 -6.02 10.53
N PHE A 120 -4.87 -6.14 11.18
CA PHE A 120 -6.03 -5.31 10.88
C PHE A 120 -5.85 -3.83 11.25
N VAL A 121 -5.14 -3.53 12.35
CA VAL A 121 -4.78 -2.16 12.73
C VAL A 121 -3.87 -1.53 11.67
N LEU A 122 -2.84 -2.27 11.23
CA LEU A 122 -1.91 -1.80 10.19
C LEU A 122 -2.59 -1.66 8.82
N HIS A 123 -3.45 -2.59 8.42
CA HIS A 123 -4.29 -2.45 7.23
C HIS A 123 -5.15 -1.18 7.30
N SER A 124 -5.79 -0.94 8.45
CA SER A 124 -6.58 0.28 8.67
C SER A 124 -5.74 1.55 8.51
N SER A 125 -4.48 1.52 8.98
CA SER A 125 -3.55 2.65 8.84
C SER A 125 -3.16 2.87 7.39
N ALA A 126 -2.79 1.80 6.67
CA ALA A 126 -2.44 1.88 5.26
C ALA A 126 -3.63 2.36 4.40
N TYR A 127 -4.83 1.87 4.66
CA TYR A 127 -6.06 2.33 4.00
C TYR A 127 -6.34 3.80 4.27
N ALA A 128 -6.21 4.26 5.52
CA ALA A 128 -6.42 5.66 5.86
C ALA A 128 -5.40 6.58 5.18
N LEU A 129 -4.13 6.16 5.07
CA LEU A 129 -3.08 6.90 4.35
C LEU A 129 -3.37 6.98 2.84
N SER A 130 -3.72 5.85 2.21
CA SER A 130 -4.09 5.82 0.79
C SER A 130 -5.33 6.66 0.49
N ASN A 131 -6.33 6.60 1.35
CA ASN A 131 -7.54 7.41 1.23
C ASN A 131 -7.28 8.91 1.45
N LEU A 132 -6.41 9.26 2.40
CA LEU A 132 -5.96 10.64 2.62
C LEU A 132 -5.22 11.18 1.39
N ALA A 133 -4.38 10.36 0.74
CA ALA A 133 -3.77 10.70 -0.54
C ALA A 133 -4.83 10.92 -1.62
N ALA A 134 -5.77 10.00 -1.78
CA ALA A 134 -6.84 10.11 -2.78
C ALA A 134 -7.70 11.37 -2.57
N ALA A 135 -8.12 11.66 -1.34
CA ALA A 135 -8.88 12.87 -0.98
C ALA A 135 -8.08 14.15 -1.24
N SER A 136 -6.79 14.14 -0.88
CA SER A 136 -5.88 15.27 -1.15
C SER A 136 -5.78 15.55 -2.65
N VAL A 137 -5.61 14.51 -3.47
CA VAL A 137 -5.50 14.63 -4.93
C VAL A 137 -6.83 15.04 -5.57
N ALA A 138 -7.95 14.52 -5.07
CA ALA A 138 -9.28 14.90 -5.55
C ALA A 138 -9.55 16.40 -5.33
N SER A 139 -9.15 16.94 -4.18
CA SER A 139 -9.32 18.37 -3.85
C SER A 139 -8.53 19.32 -4.76
N LEU A 140 -7.52 18.81 -5.48
CA LEU A 140 -6.71 19.63 -6.38
C LEU A 140 -7.41 19.91 -7.72
N GLY A 141 -8.41 19.11 -8.11
CA GLY A 141 -9.02 19.20 -9.44
C GLY A 141 -7.97 19.07 -10.55
N THR A 142 -8.13 19.78 -11.66
CA THR A 142 -7.18 19.88 -12.78
C THR A 142 -6.45 21.23 -12.80
N TYR A 143 -5.98 21.68 -11.63
CA TYR A 143 -5.31 22.99 -11.47
C TYR A 143 -4.11 23.18 -12.40
N GLU A 144 -3.46 22.09 -12.82
CA GLU A 144 -2.34 22.13 -13.75
C GLU A 144 -2.71 22.72 -15.12
N ARG A 145 -4.00 22.76 -15.48
CA ARG A 145 -4.54 23.36 -16.72
C ARG A 145 -5.00 24.81 -16.53
N ASP A 146 -5.12 25.30 -15.29
CA ASP A 146 -5.59 26.65 -15.01
C ASP A 146 -4.48 27.67 -15.25
N ARG A 147 -4.63 28.52 -16.27
CA ARG A 147 -3.67 29.58 -16.61
C ARG A 147 -3.71 30.75 -15.63
N ALA A 148 -4.87 31.04 -15.03
CA ALA A 148 -5.04 32.18 -14.15
C ALA A 148 -4.48 31.93 -12.75
N LEU A 149 -4.15 30.68 -12.43
CA LEU A 149 -3.62 30.30 -11.12
C LEU A 149 -2.21 30.89 -10.90
N PRO A 150 -2.01 31.69 -9.83
CA PRO A 150 -0.70 32.24 -9.48
C PRO A 150 0.36 31.16 -9.25
N ASP A 151 1.62 31.48 -9.56
CA ASP A 151 2.75 30.54 -9.41
C ASP A 151 2.94 30.05 -7.96
N ALA A 152 2.69 30.91 -6.97
CA ALA A 152 2.77 30.53 -5.56
C ALA A 152 1.72 29.47 -5.21
N ASP A 153 0.47 29.64 -5.67
CA ASP A 153 -0.60 28.68 -5.45
C ASP A 153 -0.38 27.37 -6.21
N ARG A 154 0.19 27.45 -7.42
CA ARG A 154 0.59 26.27 -8.19
C ARG A 154 1.64 25.45 -7.45
N ARG A 155 2.68 26.10 -6.91
CA ARG A 155 3.71 25.42 -6.10
C ARG A 155 3.11 24.74 -4.87
N ALA A 156 2.21 25.43 -4.16
CA ALA A 156 1.52 24.84 -3.00
C ALA A 156 0.67 23.61 -3.39
N LYS A 157 0.05 23.61 -4.57
CA LYS A 157 -0.68 22.43 -5.10
C LYS A 157 0.26 21.30 -5.54
N ASP A 158 1.41 21.62 -6.13
CA ASP A 158 2.46 20.63 -6.45
C ASP A 158 3.05 19.97 -5.18
N GLU A 159 3.16 20.73 -4.09
CA GLU A 159 3.56 20.20 -2.77
C GLU A 159 2.51 19.23 -2.23
N LYS A 160 1.22 19.50 -2.42
CA LYS A 160 0.14 18.55 -2.07
C LYS A 160 0.21 17.26 -2.89
N LEU A 161 0.54 17.31 -4.18
CA LEU A 161 0.82 16.09 -4.96
C LEU A 161 2.00 15.31 -4.37
N THR A 162 3.08 16.01 -4.00
CA THR A 162 4.25 15.40 -3.38
C THR A 162 3.92 14.75 -2.04
N PHE A 163 3.08 15.39 -1.23
CA PHE A 163 2.59 14.85 0.02
C PHE A 163 1.78 13.57 -0.19
N ALA A 164 0.85 13.56 -1.15
CA ALA A 164 0.07 12.37 -1.48
C ALA A 164 0.94 11.20 -1.97
N VAL A 165 1.99 11.45 -2.77
CA VAL A 165 2.98 10.43 -3.14
C VAL A 165 3.66 9.85 -1.90
N LYS A 166 4.08 10.68 -0.95
CA LYS A 166 4.72 10.22 0.30
C LYS A 166 3.79 9.35 1.15
N LEU A 167 2.51 9.70 1.22
CA LEU A 167 1.50 8.90 1.94
C LEU A 167 1.35 7.50 1.32
N LEU A 168 1.26 7.41 0.00
CA LEU A 168 1.18 6.13 -0.72
C LEU A 168 2.45 5.29 -0.53
N CYS A 169 3.64 5.90 -0.56
CA CYS A 169 4.90 5.19 -0.27
C CYS A 169 4.95 4.63 1.16
N ARG A 170 4.41 5.37 2.15
CA ARG A 170 4.27 4.88 3.54
C ARG A 170 3.25 3.75 3.64
N ALA A 171 2.11 3.85 2.94
CA ALA A 171 1.12 2.79 2.87
C ALA A 171 1.68 1.50 2.25
N ALA A 172 2.43 1.61 1.15
CA ALA A 172 3.11 0.49 0.52
C ALA A 172 4.06 -0.24 1.49
N GLY A 173 4.89 0.49 2.23
CA GLY A 173 5.79 -0.10 3.22
C GLY A 173 5.08 -0.76 4.41
N ILE A 174 3.92 -0.22 4.83
CA ILE A 174 3.08 -0.88 5.85
C ILE A 174 2.56 -2.22 5.31
N PHE A 175 2.04 -2.26 4.08
CA PHE A 175 1.59 -3.51 3.47
C PHE A 175 2.72 -4.54 3.32
N THR A 176 3.91 -4.10 2.93
CA THR A 176 5.11 -4.96 2.86
C THR A 176 5.49 -5.51 4.23
N HIS A 177 5.45 -4.68 5.29
CA HIS A 177 5.68 -5.14 6.66
C HIS A 177 4.62 -6.14 7.14
N ILE A 178 3.34 -5.92 6.81
CA ILE A 178 2.28 -6.90 7.10
C ILE A 178 2.61 -8.24 6.43
N ALA A 179 3.01 -8.22 5.16
CA ALA A 179 3.31 -9.44 4.41
C ALA A 179 4.53 -10.19 4.96
N GLN A 180 5.62 -9.48 5.27
CA GLN A 180 6.92 -10.07 5.57
C GLN A 180 7.17 -10.33 7.05
N VAL A 181 6.50 -9.60 7.94
CA VAL A 181 6.73 -9.67 9.39
C VAL A 181 5.48 -10.15 10.10
N VAL A 182 4.36 -9.45 9.92
CA VAL A 182 3.17 -9.71 10.75
C VAL A 182 2.51 -11.04 10.40
N ILE A 183 2.27 -11.31 9.11
CA ILE A 183 1.54 -12.52 8.67
C ILE A 183 2.28 -13.84 9.02
N PRO A 184 3.62 -13.93 8.86
CA PRO A 184 4.39 -15.09 9.32
C PRO A 184 4.20 -15.42 10.81
N GLU A 185 4.09 -14.40 11.67
CA GLU A 185 3.89 -14.57 13.12
C GLU A 185 2.49 -15.09 13.51
N LEU A 186 1.53 -15.14 12.58
CA LEU A 186 0.25 -15.85 12.83
C LEU A 186 0.42 -17.38 12.87
N GLY A 187 1.61 -17.93 12.56
CA GLY A 187 1.87 -19.36 12.49
C GLY A 187 1.12 -20.07 11.36
N LYS A 188 1.08 -21.41 11.37
CA LYS A 188 0.18 -22.18 10.51
C LYS A 188 -1.18 -22.27 11.21
N GLY A 189 -2.19 -21.58 10.68
CA GLY A 189 -3.50 -21.48 11.33
C GLY A 189 -4.13 -22.85 11.61
N VAL A 190 -4.78 -22.99 12.76
CA VAL A 190 -5.60 -24.15 13.09
C VAL A 190 -6.98 -23.95 12.45
N GLY A 191 -7.17 -24.51 11.25
CA GLY A 191 -8.49 -24.65 10.62
C GLY A 191 -8.96 -23.48 9.74
N GLY A 192 -9.32 -23.81 8.50
CA GLY A 192 -10.08 -22.95 7.58
C GLY A 192 -9.26 -21.93 6.77
N PRO A 193 -9.82 -21.42 5.66
CA PRO A 193 -9.18 -20.39 4.84
C PRO A 193 -9.15 -19.06 5.58
N ARG A 194 -7.97 -18.41 5.60
CA ARG A 194 -7.80 -17.07 6.15
C ARG A 194 -8.52 -16.02 5.29
N PRO A 195 -9.02 -14.93 5.89
CA PRO A 195 -9.52 -13.80 5.13
C PRO A 195 -8.40 -13.17 4.29
N PRO A 196 -8.73 -12.44 3.20
CA PRO A 196 -7.74 -11.78 2.35
C PRO A 196 -6.71 -10.94 3.10
N GLU A 197 -7.12 -10.22 4.14
CA GLU A 197 -6.25 -9.35 4.94
C GLU A 197 -5.13 -10.11 5.66
N LEU A 198 -5.32 -11.41 5.94
CA LEU A 198 -4.36 -12.24 6.66
C LEU A 198 -3.58 -13.19 5.72
N ARG A 199 -3.52 -12.87 4.43
CA ARG A 199 -2.76 -13.61 3.42
C ARG A 199 -1.60 -12.79 2.86
N GLU A 200 -0.42 -13.40 2.86
CA GLU A 200 0.83 -12.75 2.43
C GLU A 200 0.78 -12.27 0.98
N ASP A 201 0.21 -13.08 0.08
CA ASP A 201 0.10 -12.74 -1.34
C ASP A 201 -0.84 -11.54 -1.57
N VAL A 202 -1.91 -11.42 -0.79
CA VAL A 202 -2.80 -10.24 -0.85
C VAL A 202 -2.10 -9.00 -0.29
N ALA A 203 -1.43 -9.08 0.86
CA ALA A 203 -0.69 -7.94 1.42
C ALA A 203 0.41 -7.45 0.46
N ASN A 204 1.16 -8.37 -0.15
CA ASN A 204 2.15 -8.04 -1.20
C ASN A 204 1.51 -7.43 -2.47
N ALA A 205 0.27 -7.81 -2.81
CA ALA A 205 -0.46 -7.20 -3.91
C ALA A 205 -0.86 -5.75 -3.58
N LEU A 206 -1.30 -5.48 -2.35
CA LEU A 206 -1.66 -4.14 -1.89
C LEU A 206 -0.45 -3.21 -1.82
N ALA A 207 0.72 -3.73 -1.41
CA ALA A 207 1.97 -2.97 -1.44
C ALA A 207 2.30 -2.48 -2.87
N LYS A 208 2.21 -3.40 -3.85
CA LYS A 208 2.44 -3.07 -5.27
C LYS A 208 1.39 -2.12 -5.84
N LEU A 209 0.13 -2.28 -5.45
CA LEU A 209 -0.96 -1.37 -5.83
C LEU A 209 -0.66 0.06 -5.34
N ALA A 210 -0.39 0.23 -4.04
CA ALA A 210 -0.10 1.55 -3.46
C ALA A 210 1.14 2.20 -4.09
N LEU A 211 2.17 1.40 -4.38
CA LEU A 211 3.38 1.88 -5.06
C LEU A 211 3.10 2.29 -6.52
N ALA A 212 2.28 1.52 -7.26
CA ALA A 212 1.86 1.87 -8.61
C ALA A 212 1.08 3.19 -8.65
N ASP A 213 0.13 3.38 -7.71
CA ASP A 213 -0.59 4.65 -7.56
C ASP A 213 0.39 5.83 -7.30
N ALA A 214 1.45 5.60 -6.52
CA ALA A 214 2.47 6.59 -6.23
C ALA A 214 3.31 6.97 -7.48
N HIS A 215 3.68 6.00 -8.31
CA HIS A 215 4.36 6.25 -9.58
C HIS A 215 3.48 7.05 -10.53
N ALA A 216 2.24 6.66 -10.66
CA ALA A 216 1.31 7.26 -11.60
C ALA A 216 0.97 8.71 -11.20
N LEU A 217 0.90 8.99 -9.90
CA LEU A 217 0.80 10.36 -9.36
C LEU A 217 2.10 11.17 -9.55
N SER A 218 3.25 10.51 -9.46
CA SER A 218 4.55 11.14 -9.75
C SER A 218 4.65 11.57 -11.21
N VAL A 219 4.11 10.79 -12.15
CA VAL A 219 4.01 11.22 -13.56
C VAL A 219 3.12 12.46 -13.69
N ARG A 220 1.95 12.48 -13.06
CA ARG A 220 1.09 13.68 -13.05
C ARG A 220 1.86 14.92 -12.57
N LYS A 221 2.61 14.78 -11.47
CA LYS A 221 3.47 15.85 -10.94
C LYS A 221 4.55 16.28 -11.95
N LEU A 222 5.22 15.34 -12.62
CA LEU A 222 6.25 15.65 -13.61
C LEU A 222 5.69 16.48 -14.78
N LEU A 223 4.45 16.21 -15.18
CA LEU A 223 3.79 16.87 -16.29
C LEU A 223 3.21 18.26 -15.95
N THR A 224 3.16 18.68 -14.67
CA THR A 224 2.54 19.96 -14.28
C THR A 224 3.23 21.17 -14.91
N ARG A 225 4.54 21.09 -15.14
CA ARG A 225 5.36 22.17 -15.73
C ARG A 225 4.97 22.49 -17.18
N SER A 226 4.56 21.48 -17.93
CA SER A 226 4.14 21.61 -19.33
C SER A 226 2.63 21.61 -19.52
N ALA A 227 1.85 21.31 -18.47
CA ALA A 227 0.41 21.07 -18.57
C ALA A 227 -0.38 22.27 -19.12
N VAL A 228 -0.08 23.49 -18.69
CA VAL A 228 -0.76 24.70 -19.20
C VAL A 228 -0.50 24.88 -20.70
N GLN A 229 0.75 24.75 -21.14
CA GLN A 229 1.11 24.93 -22.54
C GLN A 229 0.55 23.80 -23.41
N ALA A 230 0.59 22.56 -22.92
CA ALA A 230 0.01 21.40 -23.60
C ALA A 230 -1.52 21.49 -23.72
N ALA A 231 -2.20 22.15 -22.76
CA ALA A 231 -3.64 22.41 -22.85
C ALA A 231 -4.00 23.48 -23.90
N LEU A 232 -3.11 24.45 -24.14
CA LEU A 232 -3.30 25.51 -25.14
C LEU A 232 -2.96 25.04 -26.56
N SER A 233 -1.93 24.22 -26.70
CA SER A 233 -1.49 23.66 -27.98
C SER A 233 -1.35 22.14 -27.84
N PRO A 234 -2.47 21.39 -27.96
CA PRO A 234 -2.44 19.94 -27.85
C PRO A 234 -1.82 19.30 -29.10
N GLY A 235 -0.86 18.40 -28.89
CA GLY A 235 -0.13 17.71 -29.95
C GLY A 235 1.33 18.17 -30.05
N PRO A 236 2.05 17.75 -31.12
CA PRO A 236 3.44 18.13 -31.33
C PRO A 236 3.56 19.54 -31.95
N PRO A 237 4.69 20.24 -31.74
CA PRO A 237 5.82 19.83 -30.91
C PRO A 237 5.51 19.95 -29.41
N LEU A 238 6.21 19.17 -28.58
CA LEU A 238 6.04 19.26 -27.14
C LEU A 238 6.54 20.62 -26.60
N PRO A 239 5.93 21.15 -25.53
CA PRO A 239 6.40 22.39 -24.92
C PRO A 239 7.81 22.25 -24.32
N GLN A 240 8.61 23.33 -24.34
CA GLN A 240 10.02 23.30 -23.90
C GLN A 240 10.24 22.84 -22.43
N GLY A 241 9.22 22.97 -21.58
CA GLY A 241 9.26 22.52 -20.18
C GLY A 241 8.81 21.07 -19.95
N HIS A 242 8.48 20.33 -21.00
CA HIS A 242 8.00 18.95 -20.91
C HIS A 242 9.15 17.97 -20.56
N PRO A 243 8.95 17.01 -19.64
CA PRO A 243 9.96 15.99 -19.36
C PRO A 243 10.21 15.10 -20.60
N PRO A 244 11.36 14.43 -20.75
CA PRO A 244 11.60 13.56 -21.90
C PRO A 244 10.48 12.48 -22.06
N PRO A 245 9.84 12.35 -23.23
CA PRO A 245 8.74 11.40 -23.43
C PRO A 245 9.13 9.94 -23.14
N ALA A 246 10.33 9.51 -23.56
CA ALA A 246 10.87 8.20 -23.19
C ALA A 246 10.94 7.98 -21.67
N PHE A 247 11.24 9.01 -20.89
CA PHE A 247 11.29 8.91 -19.43
C PHE A 247 9.88 8.69 -18.85
N VAL A 248 8.88 9.43 -19.35
CA VAL A 248 7.47 9.25 -18.96
C VAL A 248 6.97 7.86 -19.33
N ALA A 249 7.29 7.38 -20.53
CA ALA A 249 6.95 6.04 -21.00
C ALA A 249 7.50 4.95 -20.08
N LYS A 250 8.80 5.02 -19.72
CA LYS A 250 9.44 4.05 -18.82
C LYS A 250 8.78 3.99 -17.44
N ILE A 251 8.33 5.12 -16.90
CA ILE A 251 7.59 5.12 -15.63
C ILE A 251 6.26 4.37 -15.79
N TYR A 252 5.50 4.64 -16.85
CA TYR A 252 4.23 3.94 -17.09
C TYR A 252 4.40 2.43 -17.34
N ILE A 253 5.47 1.99 -18.03
CA ILE A 253 5.80 0.57 -18.18
C ILE A 253 6.01 -0.07 -16.81
N HIS A 254 6.75 0.60 -15.92
CA HIS A 254 6.95 0.11 -14.56
C HIS A 254 5.63 0.07 -13.77
N THR A 255 4.85 1.14 -13.82
CA THR A 255 3.53 1.22 -13.18
C THR A 255 2.61 0.09 -13.64
N ALA A 256 2.51 -0.16 -14.96
CA ALA A 256 1.75 -1.27 -15.52
C ALA A 256 2.22 -2.63 -14.96
N SER A 257 3.53 -2.85 -14.92
CA SER A 257 4.10 -4.09 -14.39
C SER A 257 3.77 -4.31 -12.90
N LEU A 258 3.68 -3.25 -12.10
CA LEU A 258 3.30 -3.32 -10.69
C LEU A 258 1.82 -3.70 -10.53
N TYR A 259 0.91 -3.06 -11.28
CA TYR A 259 -0.52 -3.42 -11.24
C TYR A 259 -0.76 -4.85 -11.75
N ALA A 260 -0.11 -5.26 -12.84
CA ALA A 260 -0.20 -6.62 -13.37
C ALA A 260 0.35 -7.66 -12.38
N SER A 261 1.47 -7.35 -11.72
CA SER A 261 2.04 -8.21 -10.67
C SER A 261 1.12 -8.31 -9.46
N ALA A 262 0.51 -7.20 -9.01
CA ALA A 262 -0.49 -7.21 -7.96
C ALA A 262 -1.70 -8.07 -8.36
N ARG A 263 -2.17 -7.95 -9.60
CA ARG A 263 -3.27 -8.76 -10.15
C ARG A 263 -2.94 -10.25 -10.10
N GLY A 264 -1.75 -10.63 -10.56
CA GLY A 264 -1.27 -12.03 -10.55
C GLY A 264 -1.13 -12.60 -9.13
N LEU A 265 -0.75 -11.78 -8.15
CA LEU A 265 -0.74 -12.19 -6.74
C LEU A 265 -2.15 -12.44 -6.20
N THR A 266 -3.13 -11.59 -6.52
CA THR A 266 -4.53 -11.84 -6.12
C THR A 266 -5.11 -13.09 -6.78
N ASP A 267 -4.77 -13.38 -8.04
CA ASP A 267 -5.16 -14.63 -8.73
C ASP A 267 -4.54 -15.87 -8.08
N THR A 268 -3.26 -15.78 -7.75
CA THR A 268 -2.56 -16.88 -7.08
C THR A 268 -3.18 -17.14 -5.72
N SER A 269 -3.51 -16.10 -4.96
CA SER A 269 -4.21 -16.22 -3.69
C SER A 269 -5.60 -16.86 -3.83
N GLN A 270 -6.36 -16.51 -4.88
CA GLN A 270 -7.64 -17.16 -5.19
C GLN A 270 -7.48 -18.63 -5.61
N ARG A 271 -6.49 -18.98 -6.43
CA ARG A 271 -6.23 -20.37 -6.82
C ARG A 271 -5.84 -21.25 -5.63
N LYS A 272 -5.01 -20.72 -4.72
CA LYS A 272 -4.71 -21.37 -3.44
C LYS A 272 -6.00 -21.59 -2.66
N LEU A 273 -6.84 -20.56 -2.55
CA LEU A 273 -8.13 -20.66 -1.87
C LEU A 273 -9.03 -21.76 -2.46
N SER A 274 -9.19 -21.82 -3.79
CA SER A 274 -10.00 -22.86 -4.45
C SER A 274 -9.47 -24.27 -4.19
N SER A 275 -8.16 -24.43 -3.99
CA SER A 275 -7.58 -25.73 -3.60
C SER A 275 -7.96 -26.16 -2.18
N PHE A 276 -8.21 -25.20 -1.28
CA PHE A 276 -8.68 -25.47 0.09
C PHE A 276 -10.21 -25.66 0.16
N ILE A 277 -10.96 -25.07 -0.78
CA ILE A 277 -12.43 -25.04 -0.78
C ILE A 277 -12.96 -25.91 -1.93
N SER A 278 -12.82 -27.23 -1.83
CA SER A 278 -13.38 -28.15 -2.82
C SER A 278 -14.91 -28.36 -2.67
N ARG A 279 -15.56 -27.73 -1.67
CA ARG A 279 -16.99 -27.95 -1.32
C ARG A 279 -17.67 -26.73 -0.68
N GLY A 280 -17.91 -25.66 -1.42
CA GLY A 280 -18.85 -24.60 -1.03
C GLY A 280 -18.52 -23.88 0.29
N GLY A 281 -17.28 -23.38 0.41
CA GLY A 281 -16.84 -22.57 1.54
C GLY A 281 -17.38 -21.14 1.47
N PRO A 282 -17.24 -20.37 2.56
CA PRO A 282 -17.82 -19.04 2.66
C PRO A 282 -17.19 -18.07 1.64
N ASP A 283 -18.03 -17.41 0.83
CA ASP A 283 -17.66 -16.35 -0.15
C ASP A 283 -16.74 -15.27 0.44
N ASN A 284 -16.78 -15.10 1.76
CA ASN A 284 -16.00 -14.13 2.53
C ASN A 284 -14.48 -14.39 2.52
N ALA A 285 -13.97 -15.45 1.89
CA ALA A 285 -12.52 -15.68 1.77
C ALA A 285 -11.93 -15.20 0.42
N GLU A 286 -12.77 -14.97 -0.59
CA GLU A 286 -12.32 -14.51 -1.91
C GLU A 286 -11.92 -13.03 -1.89
N VAL A 287 -10.94 -12.65 -2.70
CA VAL A 287 -10.59 -11.22 -2.90
C VAL A 287 -11.70 -10.54 -3.71
N SER A 288 -12.12 -9.35 -3.28
CA SER A 288 -13.14 -8.53 -3.92
C SER A 288 -12.89 -8.31 -5.40
N GLN A 289 -13.95 -8.43 -6.19
CA GLN A 289 -13.93 -8.18 -7.63
C GLN A 289 -13.57 -6.72 -7.94
N ASP A 290 -13.95 -5.77 -7.08
CA ASP A 290 -13.65 -4.35 -7.26
C ASP A 290 -12.14 -4.08 -7.26
N THR A 291 -11.40 -4.70 -6.34
CA THR A 291 -9.93 -4.58 -6.26
C THR A 291 -9.28 -5.20 -7.50
N ARG A 292 -9.71 -6.40 -7.90
CA ARG A 292 -9.17 -7.09 -9.08
C ARG A 292 -9.43 -6.32 -10.36
N ARG A 293 -10.62 -5.77 -10.53
CA ARG A 293 -10.99 -4.93 -11.67
C ARG A 293 -10.17 -3.64 -11.69
N TYR A 294 -9.98 -2.98 -10.55
CA TYR A 294 -9.12 -1.79 -10.48
C TYR A 294 -7.71 -2.07 -11.00
N LEU A 295 -7.09 -3.16 -10.53
CA LEU A 295 -5.76 -3.57 -10.94
C LEU A 295 -5.68 -3.85 -12.46
N GLU A 296 -6.70 -4.51 -13.02
CA GLU A 296 -6.76 -4.81 -14.45
C GLU A 296 -6.96 -3.55 -15.30
N GLU A 297 -7.89 -2.67 -14.91
CA GLU A 297 -8.18 -1.41 -15.61
C GLU A 297 -6.97 -0.45 -15.58
N GLU A 298 -6.33 -0.26 -14.43
CA GLU A 298 -5.19 0.66 -14.31
C GLU A 298 -3.89 0.05 -14.89
N ALA A 299 -3.72 -1.27 -14.91
CA ALA A 299 -2.64 -1.92 -15.66
C ALA A 299 -2.76 -1.60 -17.16
N ALA A 300 -3.90 -1.92 -17.76
CA ALA A 300 -4.15 -1.67 -19.18
C ALA A 300 -4.10 -0.18 -19.53
N LEU A 301 -4.61 0.70 -18.66
CA LEU A 301 -4.48 2.14 -18.86
C LEU A 301 -3.02 2.60 -18.82
N SER A 302 -2.22 2.06 -17.90
CA SER A 302 -0.79 2.39 -17.81
C SER A 302 -0.02 1.87 -19.02
N GLU A 303 -0.34 0.69 -19.55
CA GLU A 303 0.24 0.15 -20.80
C GLU A 303 -0.09 1.05 -22.00
N ALA A 304 -1.34 1.45 -22.15
CA ALA A 304 -1.75 2.35 -23.24
C ALA A 304 -1.05 3.72 -23.15
N LEU A 305 -0.88 4.24 -21.93
CA LEU A 305 -0.12 5.48 -21.71
C LEU A 305 1.37 5.30 -21.98
N ALA A 306 1.96 4.14 -21.66
CA ALA A 306 3.33 3.83 -22.06
C ALA A 306 3.49 3.85 -23.59
N HIS A 307 2.61 3.16 -24.32
CA HIS A 307 2.61 3.16 -25.79
C HIS A 307 2.42 4.56 -26.37
N LYS A 308 1.52 5.37 -25.80
CA LYS A 308 1.36 6.79 -26.18
C LYS A 308 2.69 7.53 -26.10
N TRP A 309 3.37 7.46 -24.95
CA TRP A 309 4.59 8.23 -24.73
C TRP A 309 5.81 7.69 -25.52
N LEU A 310 5.88 6.39 -25.80
CA LEU A 310 6.85 5.82 -26.76
C LEU A 310 6.61 6.35 -28.18
N GLY A 311 5.34 6.44 -28.59
CA GLY A 311 4.99 7.00 -29.90
C GLY A 311 5.33 8.48 -30.01
N VAL A 312 5.07 9.27 -28.97
CA VAL A 312 5.47 10.68 -28.91
C VAL A 312 7.00 10.82 -28.95
N ASP A 313 7.74 10.00 -28.19
CA ASP A 313 9.21 9.99 -28.23
C ASP A 313 9.77 9.72 -29.63
N ALA A 314 9.23 8.70 -30.30
CA ALA A 314 9.61 8.38 -31.67
C ALA A 314 9.29 9.52 -32.64
N GLY A 315 8.14 10.19 -32.46
CA GLY A 315 7.69 11.31 -33.28
C GLY A 315 8.60 12.53 -33.15
N GLU A 316 8.96 12.92 -31.92
CA GLU A 316 9.91 14.02 -31.66
C GLU A 316 11.32 13.70 -32.20
N ALA A 317 11.69 12.42 -32.27
CA ALA A 317 12.94 11.95 -32.89
C ALA A 317 12.88 11.84 -34.43
N GLY A 318 11.77 12.21 -35.07
CA GLY A 318 11.60 12.13 -36.53
C GLY A 318 11.29 10.72 -37.06
N ARG A 319 11.12 9.72 -36.20
CA ARG A 319 10.67 8.36 -36.56
C ARG A 319 9.15 8.31 -36.62
N THR A 320 8.56 9.01 -37.58
CA THR A 320 7.10 9.17 -37.69
C THR A 320 6.35 7.89 -38.04
N GLY A 321 7.00 6.91 -38.69
CA GLY A 321 6.42 5.59 -38.93
C GLY A 321 6.17 4.84 -37.62
N ASP A 322 7.21 4.71 -36.80
CA ASP A 322 7.15 4.10 -35.46
C ASP A 322 6.18 4.85 -34.54
N ALA A 323 6.21 6.19 -34.58
CA ALA A 323 5.30 7.04 -33.84
C ALA A 323 3.83 6.72 -34.14
N ALA A 324 3.48 6.64 -35.42
CA ALA A 324 2.13 6.30 -35.86
C ALA A 324 1.73 4.87 -35.45
N GLY A 325 2.67 3.92 -35.47
CA GLY A 325 2.43 2.54 -35.05
C GLY A 325 2.12 2.44 -33.55
N TYR A 326 2.95 3.04 -32.69
CA TYR A 326 2.71 3.07 -31.24
C TYR A 326 1.44 3.81 -30.87
N LEU A 327 1.13 4.94 -31.52
CA LEU A 327 -0.08 5.71 -31.24
C LEU A 327 -1.35 5.01 -31.73
N LYS A 328 -1.30 4.26 -32.85
CA LYS A 328 -2.40 3.38 -33.26
C LYS A 328 -2.64 2.28 -32.23
N TRP A 329 -1.57 1.68 -31.70
CA TRP A 329 -1.67 0.67 -30.64
C TRP A 329 -2.31 1.26 -29.37
N ALA A 330 -1.77 2.36 -28.85
CA ALA A 330 -2.31 3.06 -27.68
C ALA A 330 -3.79 3.44 -27.87
N LYS A 331 -4.16 3.94 -29.06
CA LYS A 331 -5.55 4.26 -29.39
C LYS A 331 -6.48 3.05 -29.27
N SER A 332 -6.08 1.90 -29.83
CA SER A 332 -6.89 0.67 -29.78
C SER A 332 -7.10 0.18 -28.35
N GLU A 333 -6.08 0.28 -27.50
CA GLU A 333 -6.17 -0.11 -26.08
C GLU A 333 -7.06 0.85 -25.27
N LEU A 334 -6.98 2.16 -25.53
CA LEU A 334 -7.87 3.13 -24.90
C LEU A 334 -9.32 2.98 -25.38
N GLU A 335 -9.55 2.61 -26.64
CA GLU A 335 -10.87 2.32 -27.17
C GLU A 335 -11.47 1.06 -26.53
N SER A 336 -10.69 0.00 -26.35
CA SER A 336 -11.15 -1.21 -25.65
C SER A 336 -11.49 -0.95 -24.17
N LEU A 337 -10.70 -0.12 -23.49
CA LEU A 337 -10.98 0.32 -22.12
C LEU A 337 -12.24 1.17 -22.01
N LYS A 338 -12.53 2.00 -23.02
CA LYS A 338 -13.75 2.81 -23.08
C LYS A 338 -15.00 1.95 -23.30
N GLU A 339 -14.90 0.90 -24.11
CA GLU A 339 -16.01 0.01 -24.50
C GLU A 339 -16.24 -1.16 -23.54
N GLY A 340 -15.29 -1.42 -22.63
CA GLY A 340 -15.29 -2.57 -21.72
C GLY A 340 -16.60 -2.83 -20.97
N LYS A 341 -17.08 -4.08 -21.04
CA LYS A 341 -18.28 -4.64 -20.36
C LYS A 341 -18.24 -4.57 -18.82
N LEU A 342 -17.11 -4.16 -18.24
CA LEU A 342 -16.84 -4.04 -16.80
C LEU A 342 -17.51 -2.82 -16.12
N ALA A 343 -18.13 -1.93 -16.91
CA ALA A 343 -18.81 -0.74 -16.41
C ALA A 343 -20.13 -0.99 -15.63
N ARG A 344 -20.62 -2.24 -15.55
CA ARG A 344 -21.98 -2.56 -15.06
C ARG A 344 -22.15 -2.78 -13.55
N PHE A 345 -21.09 -2.94 -12.78
CA PHE A 345 -21.17 -3.12 -11.31
C PHE A 345 -20.32 -2.06 -10.61
N LYS A 346 -20.88 -0.89 -10.29
CA LYS A 346 -20.13 0.23 -9.71
C LYS A 346 -20.74 0.66 -8.37
N LYS A 347 -19.89 0.71 -7.35
CA LYS A 347 -20.21 1.11 -5.97
C LYS A 347 -20.52 2.61 -5.82
N SER A 348 -20.18 3.43 -6.82
CA SER A 348 -20.73 4.79 -6.98
C SER A 348 -20.72 5.24 -8.44
N ALA A 349 -21.73 6.00 -8.85
CA ALA A 349 -21.83 6.57 -10.20
C ALA A 349 -20.74 7.62 -10.49
N ALA A 350 -20.21 8.28 -9.44
CA ALA A 350 -19.26 9.37 -9.54
C ALA A 350 -17.84 8.88 -9.91
N ASP A 351 -17.32 7.84 -9.24
CA ASP A 351 -15.98 7.30 -9.53
C ASP A 351 -15.93 6.64 -10.92
N GLY A 352 -17.05 6.02 -11.32
CA GLY A 352 -17.24 5.49 -12.66
C GLY A 352 -17.23 6.52 -13.78
N LYS A 353 -17.67 7.76 -13.49
CA LYS A 353 -17.71 8.88 -14.43
C LYS A 353 -16.31 9.46 -14.63
N MET A 354 -15.57 9.67 -13.54
CA MET A 354 -14.21 10.25 -13.57
C MET A 354 -13.20 9.37 -14.31
N LYS A 355 -13.28 8.04 -14.17
CA LYS A 355 -12.41 7.10 -14.91
C LYS A 355 -12.71 7.07 -16.42
N LYS A 356 -13.99 7.13 -16.79
CA LYS A 356 -14.42 7.20 -18.19
C LYS A 356 -14.04 8.53 -18.83
N GLU A 357 -14.12 9.62 -18.08
CA GLU A 357 -13.67 10.94 -18.51
C GLU A 357 -12.15 10.94 -18.76
N ARG A 358 -11.37 10.35 -17.85
CA ARG A 358 -9.91 10.19 -18.02
C ARG A 358 -9.56 9.41 -19.29
N SER A 359 -10.18 8.26 -19.55
CA SER A 359 -9.87 7.48 -20.76
C SER A 359 -10.26 8.21 -22.04
N VAL A 360 -11.34 9.00 -22.00
CA VAL A 360 -11.77 9.85 -23.13
C VAL A 360 -10.77 10.98 -23.39
N GLU A 361 -10.33 11.70 -22.35
CA GLU A 361 -9.33 12.76 -22.47
C GLU A 361 -8.00 12.22 -23.06
N GLU A 362 -7.52 11.08 -22.56
CA GLU A 362 -6.27 10.48 -23.04
C GLU A 362 -6.39 10.02 -24.48
N LEU A 363 -7.54 9.47 -24.87
CA LEU A 363 -7.83 9.02 -26.22
C LEU A 363 -7.89 10.21 -27.20
N GLU A 364 -8.46 11.34 -26.80
CA GLU A 364 -8.42 12.58 -27.59
C GLU A 364 -6.98 13.07 -27.78
N SER A 365 -6.18 13.07 -26.72
CA SER A 365 -4.76 13.41 -26.79
C SER A 365 -3.99 12.48 -27.74
N VAL A 366 -4.19 11.17 -27.67
CA VAL A 366 -3.57 10.20 -28.61
C VAL A 366 -3.97 10.49 -30.05
N ARG A 367 -5.25 10.80 -30.31
CA ARG A 367 -5.73 11.14 -31.66
C ARG A 367 -5.06 12.40 -32.20
N MET A 368 -4.86 13.41 -31.36
CA MET A 368 -4.16 14.64 -31.76
C MET A 368 -2.72 14.36 -32.17
N PHE A 369 -1.95 13.61 -31.38
CA PHE A 369 -0.58 13.22 -31.76
C PHE A 369 -0.56 12.34 -33.03
N LEU A 370 -1.45 11.35 -33.11
CA LEU A 370 -1.51 10.42 -34.23
C LEU A 370 -1.78 11.16 -35.56
N ASN A 371 -2.77 12.05 -35.59
CA ASN A 371 -3.12 12.80 -36.79
C ASN A 371 -1.98 13.71 -37.26
N ASN A 372 -1.27 14.34 -36.32
CA ASN A 372 -0.14 15.20 -36.65
C ASN A 372 1.04 14.40 -37.20
N TYR A 373 1.46 13.33 -36.52
CA TYR A 373 2.59 12.52 -36.99
C TYR A 373 2.26 11.77 -38.28
N LEU A 374 1.02 11.32 -38.50
CA LEU A 374 0.59 10.78 -39.79
C LEU A 374 0.69 11.82 -40.90
N LYS A 375 0.20 13.04 -40.68
CA LYS A 375 0.31 14.12 -41.67
C LYS A 375 1.76 14.42 -42.03
N VAL A 376 2.66 14.49 -41.04
CA VAL A 376 4.10 14.69 -41.27
C VAL A 376 4.71 13.48 -41.99
N ASN A 377 4.32 12.27 -41.63
CA ASN A 377 4.80 11.06 -42.28
C ASN A 377 4.39 11.02 -43.75
N ASP A 378 3.12 11.30 -44.06
CA ASP A 378 2.57 11.16 -45.40
C ASP A 378 2.95 12.33 -46.33
N SER A 379 3.49 13.43 -45.79
CA SER A 379 3.92 14.60 -46.57
C SER A 379 5.42 14.79 -46.67
N ILE A 380 6.20 14.32 -45.68
CA ILE A 380 7.63 14.60 -45.57
C ILE A 380 8.45 13.30 -45.48
N ASN A 381 8.15 12.43 -44.52
CA ASN A 381 9.09 11.35 -44.16
C ASN A 381 8.87 10.03 -44.93
N PHE A 382 7.64 9.75 -45.35
CA PHE A 382 7.21 8.54 -46.06
C PHE A 382 7.69 7.22 -45.44
N GLN A 383 7.77 7.15 -44.10
CA GLN A 383 8.23 5.95 -43.40
C GLN A 383 7.09 4.92 -43.32
N PRO A 384 7.37 3.61 -43.49
CA PRO A 384 6.37 2.57 -43.30
C PRO A 384 5.92 2.55 -41.83
N VAL A 385 4.62 2.30 -41.60
CA VAL A 385 4.08 2.13 -40.25
C VAL A 385 4.25 0.66 -39.83
N PRO A 386 5.11 0.34 -38.85
CA PRO A 386 5.35 -1.04 -38.44
C PRO A 386 4.13 -1.62 -37.70
N PRO A 387 3.93 -2.94 -37.75
CA PRO A 387 2.92 -3.62 -36.95
C PRO A 387 3.31 -3.67 -35.47
N SER A 388 2.32 -3.83 -34.58
CA SER A 388 2.54 -3.86 -33.12
C SER A 388 3.54 -4.94 -32.67
N SER A 389 3.61 -6.09 -33.37
CA SER A 389 4.57 -7.15 -33.07
C SER A 389 6.02 -6.73 -33.24
N THR A 390 6.33 -5.90 -34.25
CA THR A 390 7.67 -5.34 -34.46
C THR A 390 8.00 -4.29 -33.41
N LEU A 391 7.02 -3.48 -33.02
CA LEU A 391 7.19 -2.45 -31.99
C LEU A 391 7.33 -3.01 -30.58
N GLN A 392 6.82 -4.22 -30.34
CA GLN A 392 6.91 -4.88 -29.03
C GLN A 392 8.36 -5.20 -28.65
N SER A 393 9.21 -5.57 -29.63
CA SER A 393 10.61 -5.90 -29.38
C SER A 393 11.48 -4.67 -29.08
N THR A 394 10.97 -3.47 -29.36
CA THR A 394 11.67 -2.20 -29.12
C THR A 394 11.23 -1.52 -27.82
N ILE A 395 10.31 -2.13 -27.06
CA ILE A 395 9.86 -1.59 -25.76
C ILE A 395 11.00 -1.67 -24.74
N PRO A 396 11.41 -0.55 -24.12
CA PRO A 396 12.47 -0.55 -23.12
C PRO A 396 12.00 -1.08 -21.76
N ALA A 397 12.96 -1.36 -20.87
CA ALA A 397 12.65 -1.66 -19.48
C ALA A 397 12.00 -0.46 -18.77
N GLY A 398 11.04 -0.75 -17.90
CA GLY A 398 10.41 0.25 -17.05
C GLY A 398 11.37 0.86 -16.02
N MET A 399 11.03 2.03 -15.50
CA MET A 399 11.84 2.76 -14.53
C MET A 399 11.03 3.13 -13.29
N SER A 400 11.58 2.83 -12.11
CA SER A 400 11.07 3.30 -10.84
C SER A 400 11.58 4.71 -10.54
N VAL A 401 10.68 5.58 -10.07
CA VAL A 401 10.98 6.96 -9.61
C VAL A 401 10.64 7.21 -8.14
N VAL A 402 9.96 6.28 -7.49
CA VAL A 402 9.60 6.31 -6.07
C VAL A 402 9.76 4.91 -5.51
N ASN A 403 10.09 4.82 -4.23
CA ASN A 403 10.22 3.54 -3.54
C ASN A 403 9.27 3.53 -2.34
N GLU A 404 8.83 2.34 -1.95
CA GLU A 404 8.13 2.17 -0.69
C GLU A 404 9.01 2.66 0.47
N LYS A 405 8.40 3.30 1.46
CA LYS A 405 9.09 3.73 2.67
C LYS A 405 9.04 2.57 3.66
N PRO A 406 10.17 1.94 4.03
CA PRO A 406 10.18 0.85 5.01
C PRO A 406 9.40 1.25 6.26
N TYR A 407 8.51 0.38 6.71
CA TYR A 407 7.75 0.63 7.91
C TYR A 407 8.62 0.30 9.13
N GLU A 408 8.82 1.31 9.96
CA GLU A 408 9.43 1.17 11.28
C GLU A 408 8.28 1.09 12.29
N ALA A 409 8.17 -0.06 12.96
CA ALA A 409 7.19 -0.23 14.02
C ALA A 409 7.48 0.79 15.14
N PRO A 410 6.45 1.47 15.67
CA PRO A 410 6.69 2.39 16.78
C PRO A 410 7.17 1.60 17.99
N MET A 411 8.03 2.26 18.77
CA MET A 411 8.52 1.71 20.03
C MET A 411 7.33 1.28 20.91
N PRO A 412 7.38 0.09 21.52
CA PRO A 412 6.41 -0.33 22.52
C PRO A 412 6.17 0.76 23.56
N ALA A 413 4.92 1.00 23.94
CA ALA A 413 4.58 2.03 24.92
C ALA A 413 4.96 1.66 26.37
N PHE A 414 5.20 0.38 26.63
CA PHE A 414 5.62 -0.21 27.92
C PHE A 414 6.20 -1.61 27.67
N GLY A 415 6.76 -2.22 28.71
CA GLY A 415 7.27 -3.59 28.64
C GLY A 415 8.56 -3.73 27.82
N PRO A 416 8.86 -4.93 27.31
CA PRO A 416 10.08 -5.21 26.55
C PRO A 416 10.26 -4.26 25.36
N GLY A 417 11.49 -3.79 25.17
CA GLY A 417 11.83 -2.82 24.11
C GLY A 417 11.69 -1.35 24.52
N THR A 418 11.34 -1.07 25.78
CA THR A 418 11.40 0.28 26.35
C THR A 418 12.68 0.52 27.16
N PRO A 419 13.19 1.76 27.25
CA PRO A 419 14.34 2.10 28.09
C PRO A 419 14.12 1.74 29.57
N ASP A 420 12.90 1.97 30.08
CA ASP A 420 12.54 1.67 31.47
C ASP A 420 12.63 0.17 31.77
N TYR A 421 12.25 -0.66 30.81
CA TYR A 421 12.35 -2.12 30.94
C TYR A 421 13.81 -2.59 31.02
N VAL A 422 14.67 -2.05 30.15
CA VAL A 422 16.11 -2.36 30.15
C VAL A 422 16.75 -1.94 31.48
N ALA A 423 16.45 -0.72 31.95
CA ALA A 423 16.98 -0.23 33.22
C ALA A 423 16.59 -1.13 34.41
N ARG A 424 15.34 -1.61 34.45
CA ARG A 424 14.87 -2.53 35.51
C ARG A 424 15.54 -3.90 35.43
N HIS A 425 15.74 -4.43 34.23
CA HIS A 425 16.42 -5.72 34.04
C HIS A 425 17.89 -5.63 34.46
N VAL A 426 18.58 -4.55 34.11
CA VAL A 426 19.96 -4.30 34.55
C VAL A 426 20.03 -4.19 36.07
N GLN A 427 19.14 -3.41 36.70
CA GLN A 427 19.08 -3.31 38.17
C GLN A 427 18.81 -4.67 38.84
N LYS A 428 17.93 -5.50 38.26
CA LYS A 428 17.64 -6.83 38.78
C LYS A 428 18.87 -7.75 38.69
N LEU A 429 19.59 -7.71 37.56
CA LEU A 429 20.83 -8.47 37.37
C LEU A 429 21.94 -8.00 38.33
N ASP A 430 22.07 -6.70 38.56
CA ASP A 430 23.03 -6.15 39.53
C ASP A 430 22.71 -6.61 40.96
N LEU A 431 21.42 -6.64 41.33
CA LEU A 431 20.96 -7.14 42.62
C LEU A 431 21.21 -8.65 42.77
N GLU A 432 20.96 -9.45 41.74
CA GLU A 432 21.25 -10.89 41.70
C GLU A 432 22.78 -11.19 41.74
N ALA A 433 23.60 -10.35 41.10
CA ALA A 433 25.05 -10.43 41.18
C ALA A 433 25.58 -10.10 42.59
N THR A 434 24.98 -9.13 43.29
CA THR A 434 25.34 -8.80 44.68
C THR A 434 24.80 -9.78 45.73
N THR A 435 23.85 -10.64 45.37
CA THR A 435 23.25 -11.63 46.28
C THR A 435 23.72 -13.07 46.03
N SER A 436 24.61 -13.28 45.07
CA SER A 436 25.34 -14.53 44.92
C SER A 436 26.32 -14.68 46.09
N PRO A 437 26.20 -15.70 46.96
CA PRO A 437 27.14 -15.87 48.06
C PRO A 437 28.52 -16.19 47.50
N GLU A 438 29.53 -15.49 47.99
CA GLU A 438 30.94 -15.88 47.86
C GLU A 438 31.03 -17.38 48.15
N SER A 439 31.38 -18.15 47.12
CA SER A 439 31.79 -19.53 47.30
C SER A 439 33.00 -19.53 48.22
N GLU A 440 32.85 -20.17 49.37
CA GLU A 440 33.90 -20.38 50.36
C GLU A 440 35.22 -20.79 49.67
N PRO A 441 36.39 -20.29 50.14
CA PRO A 441 37.65 -20.66 49.55
C PRO A 441 37.86 -22.16 49.74
N LYS A 442 37.95 -22.91 48.64
CA LYS A 442 38.39 -24.30 48.66
C LYS A 442 39.76 -24.36 49.34
N GLN A 443 39.79 -24.98 50.52
CA GLN A 443 41.00 -25.33 51.23
C GLN A 443 41.84 -26.24 50.32
N ASP A 444 43.03 -25.76 49.99
CA ASP A 444 43.95 -26.34 49.02
C ASP A 444 44.70 -27.50 49.70
N ASP A 445 44.13 -28.71 49.65
CA ASP A 445 44.82 -29.93 50.06
C ASP A 445 45.71 -30.42 48.88
N ARG A 446 46.89 -29.82 48.78
CA ARG A 446 48.02 -30.34 48.01
C ARG A 446 49.31 -30.25 48.82
N ASP A 447 49.41 -31.09 49.84
CA ASP A 447 50.70 -31.51 50.36
C ASP A 447 51.07 -32.86 49.71
N TYR A 448 51.87 -32.84 48.64
CA TYR A 448 52.76 -33.94 48.25
C TYR A 448 53.70 -33.43 47.14
N GLY A 449 54.88 -32.97 47.55
CA GLY A 449 55.92 -32.56 46.61
C GLY A 449 57.21 -32.04 47.25
N LEU A 450 58.13 -32.96 47.52
CA LEU A 450 59.59 -32.80 47.53
C LEU A 450 60.28 -32.31 48.81
N LYS A 451 60.87 -33.26 49.55
CA LYS A 451 62.21 -33.10 50.12
C LYS A 451 63.12 -34.19 49.58
N GLY A 452 64.14 -33.79 48.84
CA GLY A 452 65.22 -34.65 48.35
C GLY A 452 66.35 -34.81 49.35
N SER A 453 67.09 -35.91 49.14
CA SER A 453 68.51 -36.21 49.41
C SER A 453 69.08 -35.97 50.81
N TYR A 454 69.64 -37.00 51.43
CA TYR A 454 71.09 -37.33 51.40
C TYR A 454 71.36 -38.50 52.37
N PHE A 455 72.28 -39.38 51.94
CA PHE A 455 72.87 -40.57 52.58
C PHE A 455 72.12 -41.90 52.46
#